data_AF-A0A7Y2YF35-F1
#
_entry.id   AF-A0A7Y2YF35-F1
#
_cell.length_a   1.000
_cell.length_b   1.000
_cell.length_c   1.000
_cell.angle_alpha   90.00
_cell.angle_beta   90.00
_cell.angle_gamma   90.00
#
_symmetry.space_group_name_H-M   'P 1'
#
loop_
_entity.id
_entity.type
_entity.pdbx_description
1 polymer ?
#
loop_
_entity_poly.entity_id
_entity_poly.type
_entity_poly.pdbx_seq_one_letter_code
_entity_poly.pdbx_strand_id
1 'polypeptide(L)'
;MEQKTNRLHFIDAIRAWAILMMLQGHFVDGLLDPAFRDPQNGVYSLWLYFRGITAPVFFTVSGFIFTYLLIRVPQTGFENPRIKKGLKRGLQLLLIGYLLRLNLFGLLQGKLYDAFFLVDVLHCIGISIMAIIAVYLLTAKLRKWALPLALSGISIILFLFEPLYSSWTFSALPEGIANYFTRSNGSVFTVIPWVGYTAFGGFLAVLFRRYLSNKNLYSTAIWLSLITGFSLIYFSSPFFYSLYELSGISLFRDIVSNNYLFIRLGDVLIVFAVFMLIRKMLTQPTL
;
A
#
# COMPACT_ATOMS: atom_id res chain seq x y z
N MET A 1 -9.09 30.93 -16.70
CA MET A 1 -7.89 30.66 -15.88
C MET A 1 -7.60 29.18 -15.96
N GLU A 2 -6.72 28.76 -16.87
CA GLU A 2 -6.29 27.36 -16.93
C GLU A 2 -5.66 26.98 -15.58
N GLN A 3 -6.26 26.01 -14.87
CA GLN A 3 -5.63 25.40 -13.72
C GLN A 3 -4.37 24.69 -14.22
N LYS A 4 -3.22 25.37 -14.15
CA LYS A 4 -1.90 24.79 -14.38
C LYS A 4 -1.88 23.44 -13.65
N THR A 5 -1.81 22.37 -14.42
CA THR A 5 -1.89 21.01 -13.91
C THR A 5 -0.66 20.78 -13.03
N ASN A 6 -0.77 21.05 -11.73
CA ASN A 6 0.29 20.76 -10.75
C ASN A 6 0.41 19.24 -10.62
N ARG A 7 1.12 18.65 -11.58
CA ARG A 7 1.57 17.27 -11.57
C ARG A 7 2.51 17.10 -10.38
N LEU A 8 2.25 16.07 -9.57
CA LEU A 8 3.08 15.78 -8.40
C LEU A 8 4.26 14.92 -8.83
N HIS A 9 5.31 15.56 -9.33
CA HIS A 9 6.51 14.88 -9.87
C HIS A 9 7.15 13.91 -8.86
N PHE A 10 7.17 14.26 -7.57
CA PHE A 10 7.72 13.37 -6.54
C PHE A 10 6.93 12.06 -6.41
N ILE A 11 5.59 12.11 -6.51
CA ILE A 11 4.73 10.91 -6.45
C ILE A 11 4.94 10.04 -7.69
N ASP A 12 5.05 10.65 -8.87
CA ASP A 12 5.36 9.92 -10.11
C ASP A 12 6.72 9.23 -10.02
N ALA A 13 7.72 9.88 -9.40
CA ALA A 13 9.04 9.31 -9.18
C ALA A 13 9.02 8.17 -8.16
N ILE A 14 8.29 8.27 -7.05
CA ILE A 14 8.13 7.14 -6.11
C ILE A 14 7.45 5.97 -6.82
N ARG A 15 6.43 6.21 -7.65
CA ARG A 15 5.78 5.15 -8.42
C ARG A 15 6.76 4.46 -9.38
N ALA A 16 7.55 5.24 -10.13
CA ALA A 16 8.55 4.70 -11.04
C ALA A 16 9.59 3.87 -10.27
N TRP A 17 10.09 4.41 -9.15
CA TRP A 17 11.01 3.69 -8.27
C TRP A 17 10.40 2.38 -7.76
N ALA A 18 9.17 2.38 -7.24
CA ALA A 18 8.52 1.18 -6.74
C ALA A 18 8.31 0.11 -7.82
N ILE A 19 8.03 0.49 -9.08
CA ILE A 19 7.96 -0.45 -10.21
C ILE A 19 9.35 -1.05 -10.50
N LEU A 20 10.39 -0.22 -10.56
CA LEU A 20 11.76 -0.70 -10.77
C LEU A 20 12.17 -1.66 -9.65
N MET A 21 11.91 -1.29 -8.39
CA MET A 21 12.17 -2.11 -7.21
C MET A 21 11.44 -3.46 -7.26
N MET A 22 10.19 -3.48 -7.72
CA MET A 22 9.41 -4.71 -7.87
C MET A 22 10.00 -5.62 -8.94
N LEU A 23 10.31 -5.08 -10.12
CA LEU A 23 10.91 -5.84 -11.22
C LEU A 23 12.26 -6.41 -10.81
N GLN A 24 13.18 -5.58 -10.28
CA GLN A 24 14.48 -6.09 -9.82
C GLN A 24 14.33 -7.11 -8.70
N GLY A 25 13.33 -6.96 -7.82
CA GLY A 25 13.08 -7.88 -6.73
C GLY A 25 12.76 -9.28 -7.25
N HIS A 26 11.93 -9.39 -8.29
CA HIS A 26 11.62 -10.66 -8.94
C HIS A 26 12.79 -11.21 -9.75
N PHE A 27 13.55 -10.36 -10.46
CA PHE A 27 14.71 -10.82 -11.21
C PHE A 27 15.83 -11.36 -10.31
N VAL A 28 16.23 -10.60 -9.30
CA VAL A 28 17.30 -11.03 -8.38
C VAL A 28 16.85 -12.25 -7.61
N ASP A 29 15.61 -12.33 -7.14
CA ASP A 29 15.12 -13.53 -6.45
C ASP A 29 14.94 -14.76 -7.34
N GLY A 30 14.64 -14.57 -8.62
CA GLY A 30 14.47 -15.68 -9.56
C GLY A 30 15.80 -16.21 -10.08
N LEU A 31 16.81 -15.35 -10.23
CA LEU A 31 18.05 -15.67 -10.94
C LEU A 31 19.29 -15.78 -10.02
N LEU A 32 19.27 -15.19 -8.82
CA LEU A 32 20.40 -15.28 -7.91
C LEU A 32 20.50 -16.69 -7.34
N ASP A 33 21.65 -17.32 -7.53
CA ASP A 33 21.95 -18.64 -7.00
C ASP A 33 21.75 -18.66 -5.47
N PRO A 34 21.10 -19.70 -4.90
CA PRO A 34 20.91 -19.84 -3.46
C PRO A 34 22.19 -19.68 -2.63
N ALA A 35 23.36 -20.06 -3.16
CA ALA A 35 24.65 -19.91 -2.48
C ALA A 35 25.02 -18.44 -2.16
N PHE A 36 24.48 -17.47 -2.90
CA PHE A 36 24.71 -16.03 -2.69
C PHE A 36 23.60 -15.35 -1.87
N ARG A 37 22.58 -16.10 -1.43
CA ARG A 37 21.45 -15.58 -0.62
C ARG A 37 21.79 -15.58 0.87
N ASP A 38 22.92 -14.98 1.21
CA ASP A 38 23.45 -14.95 2.57
C ASP A 38 23.00 -13.68 3.33
N PRO A 39 22.15 -13.79 4.37
CA PRO A 39 21.76 -12.64 5.20
C PRO A 39 22.92 -12.00 5.98
N GLN A 40 24.06 -12.67 6.12
CA GLN A 40 25.25 -12.07 6.75
C GLN A 40 25.97 -11.13 5.77
N ASN A 41 25.75 -11.28 4.47
CA ASN A 41 26.27 -10.37 3.47
C ASN A 41 25.49 -9.04 3.50
N GLY A 42 26.19 -7.94 3.81
CA GLY A 42 25.58 -6.61 3.93
C GLY A 42 24.87 -6.14 2.64
N VAL A 43 25.36 -6.49 1.46
CA VAL A 43 24.75 -6.12 0.18
C VAL A 43 23.44 -6.88 -0.04
N TYR A 44 23.44 -8.20 0.20
CA TYR A 44 22.24 -9.02 0.08
C TYR A 44 21.18 -8.63 1.11
N SER A 45 21.58 -8.39 2.36
CA SER A 45 20.66 -7.96 3.42
C SER A 45 20.06 -6.58 3.15
N LEU A 46 20.85 -5.64 2.63
CA LEU A 46 20.33 -4.34 2.20
C LEU A 46 19.31 -4.52 1.08
N TRP A 47 19.64 -5.30 0.05
CA TRP A 47 18.70 -5.60 -1.04
C TRP A 47 17.43 -6.28 -0.53
N LEU A 48 17.54 -7.27 0.35
CA LEU A 48 16.41 -8.00 0.93
C LEU A 48 15.49 -7.06 1.73
N TYR A 49 16.08 -6.13 2.49
CA TYR A 49 15.32 -5.09 3.18
C TYR A 49 14.54 -4.21 2.20
N PHE A 50 15.21 -3.71 1.17
CA PHE A 50 14.59 -2.86 0.15
C PHE A 50 13.52 -3.58 -0.66
N ARG A 51 13.70 -4.89 -0.91
CA ARG A 51 12.66 -5.73 -1.50
C ARG A 51 11.43 -5.79 -0.59
N GLY A 52 11.62 -5.94 0.72
CA GLY A 52 10.54 -5.95 1.71
C GLY A 52 9.72 -4.66 1.80
N ILE A 53 10.33 -3.49 1.58
CA ILE A 53 9.61 -2.19 1.61
C ILE A 53 8.86 -1.86 0.32
N THR A 54 9.14 -2.58 -0.77
CA THR A 54 8.66 -2.24 -2.11
C THR A 54 7.13 -2.32 -2.20
N ALA A 55 6.53 -3.41 -1.71
CA ALA A 55 5.07 -3.57 -1.75
C ALA A 55 4.34 -2.53 -0.89
N PRO A 56 4.71 -2.28 0.38
CA PRO A 56 4.13 -1.19 1.19
C PRO A 56 4.15 0.16 0.47
N VAL A 57 5.28 0.56 -0.10
CA VAL A 57 5.40 1.82 -0.85
C VAL A 57 4.48 1.83 -2.05
N PHE A 58 4.44 0.75 -2.82
CA PHE A 58 3.59 0.65 -4.02
C PHE A 58 2.10 0.77 -3.70
N PHE A 59 1.63 0.10 -2.64
CA PHE A 59 0.24 0.22 -2.17
C PHE A 59 -0.09 1.64 -1.68
N THR A 60 0.78 2.23 -0.84
CA THR A 60 0.56 3.59 -0.33
C THR A 60 0.56 4.64 -1.45
N VAL A 61 1.48 4.56 -2.41
CA VAL A 61 1.49 5.47 -3.57
C VAL A 61 0.26 5.30 -4.44
N SER A 62 -0.19 4.06 -4.67
CA SER A 62 -1.41 3.77 -5.43
C SER A 62 -2.64 4.40 -4.78
N GLY A 63 -2.77 4.23 -3.46
CA GLY A 63 -3.84 4.85 -2.67
C GLY A 63 -3.78 6.37 -2.66
N PHE A 64 -2.57 6.93 -2.55
CA PHE A 64 -2.35 8.37 -2.62
C PHE A 64 -2.79 8.95 -3.96
N ILE A 65 -2.29 8.40 -5.08
CA ILE A 65 -2.59 8.90 -6.43
C ILE A 65 -4.09 8.82 -6.69
N PHE A 66 -4.69 7.67 -6.42
CA PHE A 66 -6.11 7.46 -6.68
C PHE A 66 -6.97 8.43 -5.88
N THR A 67 -6.74 8.53 -4.57
CA THR A 67 -7.51 9.42 -3.68
C THR A 67 -7.28 10.89 -4.03
N TYR A 68 -6.05 11.28 -4.34
CA TYR A 68 -5.74 12.65 -4.78
C TYR A 68 -6.53 13.04 -6.03
N LEU A 69 -6.58 12.15 -7.03
CA LEU A 69 -7.35 12.38 -8.26
C LEU A 69 -8.86 12.36 -8.02
N LEU A 70 -9.34 11.51 -7.09
CA LEU A 70 -10.73 11.40 -6.69
C LEU A 70 -11.24 12.70 -6.06
N ILE A 71 -10.50 13.26 -5.09
CA ILE A 71 -10.90 14.47 -4.34
C ILE A 71 -10.54 15.80 -5.02
N ARG A 72 -9.74 15.76 -6.11
CA ARG A 72 -9.36 16.96 -6.86
C ARG A 72 -10.52 17.52 -7.69
N VAL A 73 -11.46 16.66 -8.06
CA VAL A 73 -12.60 16.97 -8.92
C VAL A 73 -13.70 17.67 -8.09
N PRO A 74 -14.40 18.69 -8.61
CA PRO A 74 -15.40 19.43 -7.84
C PRO A 74 -16.67 18.63 -7.55
N GLN A 75 -17.04 17.70 -8.43
CA GLN A 75 -18.20 16.81 -8.23
C GLN A 75 -18.00 15.88 -7.03
N THR A 76 -19.06 15.68 -6.25
CA THR A 76 -19.06 14.83 -5.05
C THR A 76 -20.02 13.65 -5.20
N GLY A 77 -19.80 12.60 -4.40
CA GLY A 77 -20.66 11.41 -4.45
C GLY A 77 -20.65 10.74 -5.83
N PHE A 78 -21.77 10.13 -6.22
CA PHE A 78 -21.90 9.36 -7.47
C PHE A 78 -21.73 10.18 -8.75
N GLU A 79 -21.86 11.50 -8.69
CA GLU A 79 -21.61 12.39 -9.82
C GLU A 79 -20.12 12.51 -10.15
N ASN A 80 -19.24 12.09 -9.24
CA ASN A 80 -17.80 12.15 -9.46
C ASN A 80 -17.38 11.15 -10.56
N PRO A 81 -16.89 11.61 -11.73
CA PRO A 81 -16.51 10.74 -12.84
C PRO A 81 -15.34 9.81 -12.51
N ARG A 82 -14.58 10.12 -11.45
CA ARG A 82 -13.46 9.28 -10.98
C ARG A 82 -13.93 7.98 -10.34
N ILE A 83 -15.17 7.90 -9.86
CA ILE A 83 -15.75 6.64 -9.36
C ILE A 83 -15.84 5.61 -10.47
N LYS A 84 -16.51 5.94 -11.58
CA LYS A 84 -16.66 5.02 -12.72
C LYS A 84 -15.30 4.63 -13.31
N LYS A 85 -14.39 5.59 -13.44
CA LYS A 85 -13.01 5.33 -13.91
C LYS A 85 -12.23 4.44 -12.94
N GLY A 86 -12.38 4.67 -11.64
CA GLY A 86 -11.73 3.88 -10.60
C GLY A 86 -12.26 2.45 -10.54
N LEU A 87 -13.58 2.26 -10.59
CA LEU A 87 -14.21 0.94 -10.61
C LEU A 87 -13.82 0.16 -11.88
N LYS A 88 -13.87 0.80 -13.05
CA LYS A 88 -13.38 0.20 -14.31
C LYS A 88 -11.92 -0.23 -14.18
N ARG A 89 -11.06 0.64 -13.62
CA ARG A 89 -9.64 0.32 -13.42
C ARG A 89 -9.43 -0.80 -12.41
N GLY A 90 -10.17 -0.82 -11.31
CA GLY A 90 -10.09 -1.87 -10.30
C GLY A 90 -10.47 -3.24 -10.87
N LEU A 91 -11.59 -3.31 -11.60
CA LEU A 91 -12.02 -4.51 -12.31
C LEU A 91 -11.02 -4.94 -13.40
N GLN A 92 -10.47 -3.99 -14.16
CA GLN A 92 -9.42 -4.28 -15.13
C GLN A 92 -8.17 -4.88 -14.48
N LEU A 93 -7.75 -4.38 -13.31
CA LEU A 93 -6.58 -4.91 -12.60
C LEU A 93 -6.83 -6.33 -12.07
N LEU A 94 -8.04 -6.61 -11.58
CA LEU A 94 -8.42 -7.97 -11.19
C LEU A 94 -8.39 -8.92 -12.38
N LEU A 95 -8.99 -8.51 -13.50
CA LEU A 95 -9.02 -9.31 -14.72
C LEU A 95 -7.60 -9.55 -15.26
N ILE A 96 -6.76 -8.52 -15.33
CA ILE A 96 -5.37 -8.65 -15.78
C ILE A 96 -4.58 -9.55 -14.82
N GLY A 97 -4.80 -9.44 -13.50
CA GLY A 97 -4.19 -10.31 -12.50
C GLY A 97 -4.44 -11.79 -12.79
N TYR A 98 -5.70 -12.16 -13.03
CA TYR A 98 -6.06 -13.54 -13.37
C TYR A 98 -5.55 -13.96 -14.75
N LEU A 99 -5.60 -13.08 -15.75
CA LEU A 99 -5.06 -13.38 -17.07
C LEU A 99 -3.57 -13.67 -17.04
N LEU A 100 -2.78 -12.96 -16.22
CA LEU A 100 -1.35 -13.21 -16.08
C LEU A 100 -1.04 -14.54 -15.37
N ARG A 101 -1.97 -15.05 -14.55
CA ARG A 101 -1.88 -16.36 -13.89
C ARG A 101 -2.41 -17.52 -14.75
N LEU A 102 -3.08 -17.21 -15.85
CA LEU A 102 -3.71 -18.20 -16.71
C LEU A 102 -2.66 -18.98 -17.51
N ASN A 103 -2.68 -20.31 -17.38
CA ASN A 103 -1.90 -21.18 -18.23
C ASN A 103 -2.63 -21.43 -19.56
N LEU A 104 -2.17 -20.77 -20.64
CA LEU A 104 -2.80 -20.86 -21.96
C LEU A 104 -2.83 -22.30 -22.51
N PHE A 105 -1.74 -23.07 -22.37
CA PHE A 105 -1.67 -24.45 -22.85
C PHE A 105 -2.58 -25.38 -22.03
N GLY A 106 -2.65 -25.15 -20.72
CA GLY A 106 -3.60 -25.84 -19.84
C GLY A 106 -5.05 -25.59 -20.23
N LEU A 107 -5.39 -24.33 -20.52
CA LEU A 107 -6.72 -23.94 -20.94
C LEU A 107 -7.14 -24.61 -22.25
N LEU A 108 -6.24 -24.71 -23.22
CA LEU A 108 -6.49 -25.42 -24.49
C LEU A 108 -6.77 -26.91 -24.28
N GLN A 109 -6.30 -27.50 -23.18
CA GLN A 109 -6.57 -28.87 -22.77
C GLN A 109 -7.80 -28.98 -21.82
N GLY A 110 -8.53 -27.88 -21.60
CA GLY A 110 -9.68 -27.83 -20.69
C GLY A 110 -9.32 -27.90 -19.20
N LYS A 111 -8.06 -27.65 -18.83
CA LYS A 111 -7.57 -27.72 -17.44
C LYS A 111 -7.28 -26.33 -16.88
N LEU A 112 -7.84 -26.06 -15.71
CA LEU A 112 -7.46 -24.92 -14.86
C LEU A 112 -6.67 -25.44 -13.68
N TYR A 113 -5.46 -24.92 -13.49
CA TYR A 113 -4.57 -25.27 -12.39
C TYR A 113 -4.82 -24.37 -11.19
N ASP A 114 -4.56 -24.87 -9.97
CA ASP A 114 -4.77 -24.13 -8.71
C ASP A 114 -4.01 -22.80 -8.66
N ALA A 115 -2.86 -22.74 -9.35
CA ALA A 115 -2.07 -21.53 -9.53
C ALA A 115 -2.86 -20.35 -10.12
N PHE A 116 -3.93 -20.62 -10.90
CA PHE A 116 -4.83 -19.61 -11.44
C PHE A 116 -5.56 -18.83 -10.33
N PHE A 117 -5.90 -19.48 -9.23
CA PHE A 117 -6.66 -18.89 -8.12
C PHE A 117 -5.79 -18.07 -7.16
N LEU A 118 -4.46 -18.05 -7.35
CA LEU A 118 -3.55 -17.31 -6.49
C LEU A 118 -3.70 -15.79 -6.67
N VAL A 119 -3.69 -15.10 -5.53
CA VAL A 119 -3.87 -13.65 -5.46
C VAL A 119 -2.51 -12.95 -5.43
N ASP A 120 -2.32 -12.08 -6.41
CA ASP A 120 -1.16 -11.18 -6.54
C ASP A 120 -1.47 -9.72 -6.23
N VAL A 121 -0.41 -8.91 -6.19
CA VAL A 121 -0.44 -7.46 -5.97
C VAL A 121 -1.47 -6.72 -6.84
N LEU A 122 -1.69 -7.12 -8.11
CA LEU A 122 -2.68 -6.48 -8.99
C LEU A 122 -4.10 -6.62 -8.46
N HIS A 123 -4.45 -7.81 -7.96
CA HIS A 123 -5.77 -8.09 -7.40
C HIS A 123 -6.00 -7.27 -6.14
N CYS A 124 -5.01 -7.26 -5.25
CA CYS A 124 -5.05 -6.48 -4.01
C CYS A 124 -5.22 -4.99 -4.30
N ILE A 125 -4.55 -4.43 -5.31
CA ILE A 125 -4.73 -3.03 -5.71
C ILE A 125 -6.12 -2.79 -6.28
N GLY A 126 -6.61 -3.70 -7.13
CA GLY A 126 -7.95 -3.60 -7.72
C GLY A 126 -9.03 -3.49 -6.63
N ILE A 127 -8.99 -4.38 -5.64
CA ILE A 127 -9.90 -4.36 -4.49
C ILE A 127 -9.66 -3.14 -3.61
N SER A 128 -8.41 -2.75 -3.38
CA SER A 128 -8.10 -1.59 -2.53
C SER A 128 -8.63 -0.28 -3.13
N ILE A 129 -8.60 -0.11 -4.46
CA ILE A 129 -9.21 1.03 -5.15
C ILE A 129 -10.74 1.02 -4.93
N MET A 130 -11.38 -0.14 -5.08
CA MET A 130 -12.81 -0.28 -4.83
C MET A 130 -13.16 0.02 -3.37
N ALA A 131 -12.34 -0.41 -2.41
CA ALA A 131 -12.50 -0.11 -1.00
C ALA A 131 -12.42 1.40 -0.73
N ILE A 132 -11.45 2.12 -1.32
CA ILE A 132 -11.37 3.58 -1.21
C ILE A 132 -12.62 4.25 -1.79
N ILE A 133 -13.13 3.78 -2.93
CA ILE A 133 -14.37 4.30 -3.52
C ILE A 133 -15.54 4.11 -2.57
N ALA A 134 -15.68 2.92 -1.97
CA ALA A 134 -16.73 2.63 -1.01
C ALA A 134 -16.65 3.57 0.20
N VAL A 135 -15.46 3.72 0.80
CA VAL A 135 -15.24 4.65 1.93
C VAL A 135 -15.53 6.10 1.54
N TYR A 136 -15.11 6.52 0.34
CA TYR A 136 -15.41 7.85 -0.19
C TYR A 136 -16.91 8.09 -0.30
N LEU A 137 -17.68 7.14 -0.85
CA LEU A 137 -19.12 7.24 -0.99
C LEU A 137 -19.84 7.26 0.36
N LEU A 138 -19.43 6.39 1.30
CA LEU A 138 -19.98 6.34 2.66
C LEU A 138 -19.73 7.66 3.43
N THR A 139 -18.62 8.34 3.14
CA THR A 139 -18.25 9.60 3.79
C THR A 139 -18.63 10.84 3.00
N ALA A 140 -19.16 10.71 1.77
CA ALA A 140 -19.41 11.83 0.86
C ALA A 140 -20.42 12.86 1.39
N LYS A 141 -21.43 12.40 2.15
CA LYS A 141 -22.46 13.26 2.77
C LYS A 141 -22.06 13.72 4.18
N LEU A 142 -20.93 13.26 4.70
CA LEU A 142 -20.46 13.58 6.04
C LEU A 142 -19.56 14.83 6.04
N ARG A 143 -19.08 15.21 7.22
CA ARG A 143 -18.15 16.32 7.39
C ARG A 143 -16.82 16.03 6.67
N LYS A 144 -16.10 17.07 6.27
CA LYS A 144 -14.81 16.98 5.55
C LYS A 144 -13.71 16.21 6.30
N TRP A 145 -13.84 15.99 7.61
CA TRP A 145 -12.92 15.19 8.42
C TRP A 145 -13.26 13.69 8.43
N ALA A 146 -14.44 13.28 7.98
CA ALA A 146 -14.88 11.89 8.01
C ALA A 146 -14.05 10.99 7.09
N LEU A 147 -13.80 11.42 5.84
CA LEU A 147 -12.97 10.66 4.90
C LEU A 147 -11.55 10.38 5.41
N PRO A 148 -10.74 11.40 5.81
CA PRO A 148 -9.39 11.13 6.29
C PRO A 148 -9.40 10.30 7.58
N LEU A 149 -10.37 10.50 8.48
CA LEU A 149 -10.50 9.71 9.71
C LEU A 149 -10.82 8.24 9.41
N ALA A 150 -11.73 7.97 8.46
CA ALA A 150 -12.07 6.62 8.05
C ALA A 150 -10.88 5.91 7.41
N LEU A 151 -10.13 6.60 6.53
CA LEU A 151 -8.94 6.03 5.88
C LEU A 151 -7.81 5.74 6.87
N SER A 152 -7.52 6.66 7.80
CA SER A 152 -6.55 6.40 8.86
C SER A 152 -7.02 5.31 9.81
N GLY A 153 -8.32 5.30 10.16
CA GLY A 153 -8.93 4.29 11.01
C GLY A 153 -8.82 2.88 10.43
N ILE A 154 -9.12 2.71 9.14
CA ILE A 154 -8.93 1.42 8.45
C ILE A 154 -7.48 0.96 8.54
N SER A 155 -6.52 1.85 8.29
CA SER A 155 -5.10 1.51 8.35
C SER A 155 -4.69 1.05 9.76
N ILE A 156 -5.06 1.81 10.77
CA ILE A 156 -4.75 1.53 12.18
C ILE A 156 -5.41 0.23 12.64
N ILE A 157 -6.70 0.05 12.37
CA ILE A 157 -7.46 -1.16 12.77
C ILE A 157 -6.84 -2.39 12.12
N LEU A 158 -6.58 -2.36 10.81
CA LEU A 158 -5.99 -3.52 10.14
C LEU A 158 -4.61 -3.86 10.69
N PHE A 159 -3.78 -2.86 11.02
CA PHE A 159 -2.43 -3.11 11.51
C PHE A 159 -2.40 -3.58 12.97
N LEU A 160 -3.23 -2.97 13.84
CA LEU A 160 -3.33 -3.37 15.25
C LEU A 160 -3.87 -4.79 15.42
N PHE A 161 -4.85 -5.18 14.60
CA PHE A 161 -5.52 -6.47 14.75
C PHE A 161 -4.93 -7.56 13.86
N GLU A 162 -3.80 -7.32 13.17
CA GLU A 162 -3.15 -8.34 12.34
C GLU A 162 -2.85 -9.66 13.06
N PRO A 163 -2.36 -9.66 14.31
CA PRO A 163 -2.14 -10.90 15.03
C PRO A 163 -3.40 -11.76 15.20
N LEU A 164 -4.59 -11.15 15.26
CA LEU A 164 -5.85 -11.89 15.43
C LEU A 164 -6.26 -12.65 14.19
N TYR A 165 -6.07 -12.08 13.00
CA TYR A 165 -6.55 -12.67 11.75
C TYR A 165 -5.44 -13.33 10.91
N SER A 166 -4.15 -13.13 11.26
CA SER A 166 -3.02 -13.66 10.51
C SER A 166 -3.00 -15.20 10.41
N SER A 167 -3.60 -15.88 11.39
CA SER A 167 -3.72 -17.34 11.46
C SER A 167 -5.00 -17.89 10.82
N TRP A 168 -5.92 -17.03 10.36
CA TRP A 168 -7.19 -17.47 9.79
C TRP A 168 -6.96 -18.08 8.41
N THR A 169 -7.43 -19.32 8.22
CA THR A 169 -7.26 -20.07 6.97
C THR A 169 -8.45 -19.96 6.02
N PHE A 170 -9.61 -19.50 6.51
CA PHE A 170 -10.84 -19.39 5.72
C PHE A 170 -11.20 -20.68 4.95
N SER A 171 -10.92 -21.85 5.54
CA SER A 171 -11.09 -23.17 4.89
C SER A 171 -12.53 -23.49 4.46
N ALA A 172 -13.53 -22.77 4.98
CA ALA A 172 -14.93 -22.89 4.58
C ALA A 172 -15.26 -22.19 3.24
N LEU A 173 -14.36 -21.33 2.71
CA LEU A 173 -14.55 -20.62 1.45
C LEU A 173 -13.89 -21.37 0.29
N PRO A 174 -14.43 -21.27 -0.95
CA PRO A 174 -13.71 -21.73 -2.13
C PRO A 174 -12.33 -21.07 -2.23
N GLU A 175 -11.31 -21.80 -2.69
CA GLU A 175 -9.91 -21.33 -2.72
C GLU A 175 -9.75 -19.98 -3.43
N GLY A 176 -10.45 -19.79 -4.56
CA GLY A 176 -10.43 -18.53 -5.30
C GLY A 176 -10.88 -17.31 -4.49
N ILE A 177 -11.71 -17.49 -3.45
CA ILE A 177 -12.12 -16.43 -2.53
C ILE A 177 -11.21 -16.41 -1.30
N ALA A 178 -10.89 -17.58 -0.73
CA ALA A 178 -10.03 -17.69 0.46
C ALA A 178 -8.67 -17.01 0.25
N ASN A 179 -8.09 -17.12 -0.95
CA ASN A 179 -6.80 -16.53 -1.32
C ASN A 179 -6.75 -15.00 -1.22
N TYR A 180 -7.89 -14.31 -1.18
CA TYR A 180 -7.91 -12.87 -0.91
C TYR A 180 -7.68 -12.52 0.56
N PHE A 181 -7.84 -13.47 1.47
CA PHE A 181 -7.79 -13.24 2.92
C PHE A 181 -6.71 -14.04 3.62
N THR A 182 -6.25 -15.15 3.04
CA THR A 182 -5.23 -16.00 3.63
C THR A 182 -4.10 -16.34 2.67
N ARG A 183 -2.94 -16.64 3.25
CA ARG A 183 -1.75 -17.13 2.55
C ARG A 183 -1.65 -18.65 2.57
N SER A 184 -2.59 -19.35 3.24
CA SER A 184 -2.51 -20.80 3.48
C SER A 184 -2.43 -21.63 2.20
N ASN A 185 -3.05 -21.17 1.10
CA ASN A 185 -3.08 -21.91 -0.16
C ASN A 185 -1.99 -21.42 -1.16
N GLY A 186 -0.98 -20.67 -0.67
CA GLY A 186 0.19 -20.27 -1.46
C GLY A 186 0.15 -18.85 -2.04
N SER A 187 -0.89 -18.06 -1.77
CA SER A 187 -0.91 -16.65 -2.19
C SER A 187 0.11 -15.84 -1.37
N VAL A 188 0.97 -15.09 -2.07
CA VAL A 188 1.99 -14.23 -1.43
C VAL A 188 1.37 -12.95 -0.89
N PHE A 189 0.36 -12.42 -1.59
CA PHE A 189 -0.37 -11.23 -1.20
C PHE A 189 -1.83 -11.55 -0.88
N THR A 190 -2.37 -10.86 0.10
CA THR A 190 -3.78 -10.88 0.50
C THR A 190 -4.31 -9.45 0.46
N VAL A 191 -5.63 -9.23 0.49
CA VAL A 191 -6.21 -7.89 0.57
C VAL A 191 -5.93 -7.29 1.95
N ILE A 192 -6.05 -8.09 2.99
CA ILE A 192 -5.80 -7.71 4.38
C ILE A 192 -4.46 -8.35 4.80
N PRO A 193 -3.47 -7.60 5.31
CA PRO A 193 -3.50 -6.20 5.75
C PRO A 193 -3.26 -5.14 4.66
N TRP A 194 -2.88 -5.53 3.44
CA TRP A 194 -2.31 -4.64 2.43
C TRP A 194 -3.17 -3.43 2.01
N VAL A 195 -4.49 -3.56 2.07
CA VAL A 195 -5.44 -2.44 1.86
C VAL A 195 -5.23 -1.32 2.88
N GLY A 196 -4.70 -1.63 4.07
CA GLY A 196 -4.29 -0.64 5.08
C GLY A 196 -3.23 0.33 4.57
N TYR A 197 -2.20 -0.14 3.85
CA TYR A 197 -1.21 0.76 3.22
C TYR A 197 -1.84 1.66 2.17
N THR A 198 -2.78 1.12 1.40
CA THR A 198 -3.51 1.88 0.37
C THR A 198 -4.41 2.94 1.02
N ALA A 199 -5.12 2.59 2.10
CA ALA A 199 -5.95 3.51 2.87
C ALA A 199 -5.10 4.62 3.51
N PHE A 200 -3.94 4.29 4.07
CA PHE A 200 -2.99 5.27 4.61
C PHE A 200 -2.51 6.25 3.54
N GLY A 201 -2.19 5.74 2.34
CA GLY A 201 -1.88 6.57 1.18
C GLY A 201 -3.01 7.53 0.83
N GLY A 202 -4.26 7.05 0.86
CA GLY A 202 -5.44 7.89 0.68
C GLY A 202 -5.58 8.97 1.74
N PHE A 203 -5.34 8.64 3.01
CA PHE A 203 -5.30 9.60 4.11
C PHE A 203 -4.24 10.70 3.86
N LEU A 204 -3.01 10.32 3.50
CA LEU A 204 -1.95 11.27 3.16
C LEU A 204 -2.35 12.18 1.99
N ALA A 205 -3.03 11.65 0.96
CA ALA A 205 -3.51 12.45 -0.17
C ALA A 205 -4.54 13.51 0.24
N VAL A 206 -5.45 13.17 1.16
CA VAL A 206 -6.43 14.13 1.70
C VAL A 206 -5.73 15.24 2.47
N LEU A 207 -4.77 14.91 3.35
CA LEU A 207 -3.97 15.91 4.07
C LEU A 207 -3.18 16.80 3.12
N PHE A 208 -2.46 16.20 2.18
CA PHE A 208 -1.66 16.92 1.20
C PHE A 208 -2.52 17.89 0.38
N ARG A 209 -3.70 17.47 -0.06
CA ARG A 209 -4.62 18.33 -0.82
C ARG A 209 -5.19 19.44 0.05
N ARG A 210 -5.53 19.17 1.32
CA ARG A 210 -6.08 20.16 2.26
C ARG A 210 -5.11 21.31 2.48
N TYR A 211 -3.82 21.03 2.56
CA TYR A 211 -2.78 22.03 2.82
C TYR A 211 -2.02 22.46 1.54
N LEU A 212 -2.57 22.20 0.35
CA LEU A 212 -1.89 22.49 -0.92
C LEU A 212 -1.54 23.98 -1.13
N SER A 213 -2.34 24.89 -0.57
CA SER A 213 -2.11 26.33 -0.63
C SER A 213 -1.10 26.85 0.41
N ASN A 214 -0.68 26.00 1.36
CA ASN A 214 0.27 26.40 2.40
C ASN A 214 1.70 26.43 1.82
N LYS A 215 2.37 27.59 1.93
CA LYS A 215 3.75 27.80 1.47
C LYS A 215 4.74 26.81 2.11
N ASN A 216 4.49 26.41 3.36
CA ASN A 216 5.36 25.52 4.13
C ASN A 216 5.01 24.04 3.98
N LEU A 217 4.02 23.67 3.14
CA LEU A 217 3.52 22.30 3.00
C LEU A 217 4.65 21.26 2.91
N TYR A 218 5.59 21.44 1.98
CA TYR A 218 6.64 20.46 1.76
C TYR A 218 7.60 20.36 2.94
N SER A 219 7.97 21.49 3.56
CA SER A 219 8.84 21.49 4.74
C SER A 219 8.18 20.73 5.90
N THR A 220 6.92 21.07 6.19
CA THR A 220 6.13 20.40 7.22
C THR A 220 5.91 18.92 6.92
N ALA A 221 5.56 18.57 5.67
CA ALA A 221 5.33 17.18 5.27
C ALA A 221 6.61 16.34 5.36
N ILE A 222 7.76 16.88 4.99
CA ILE A 222 9.06 16.20 5.12
C ILE A 222 9.35 15.93 6.59
N TRP A 223 9.30 16.95 7.45
CA TRP A 223 9.60 16.78 8.87
C TRP A 223 8.63 15.82 9.57
N LEU A 224 7.32 15.94 9.31
CA LEU A 224 6.34 15.00 9.86
C LEU A 224 6.61 13.58 9.37
N SER A 225 6.91 13.38 8.08
CA SER A 225 7.20 12.05 7.54
C SER A 225 8.49 11.46 8.12
N LEU A 226 9.53 12.27 8.32
CA LEU A 226 10.78 11.83 8.95
C LEU A 226 10.56 11.46 10.43
N ILE A 227 9.96 12.35 11.21
CA ILE A 227 9.72 12.13 12.65
C ILE A 227 8.83 10.90 12.83
N THR A 228 7.65 10.87 12.20
CA THR A 228 6.73 9.74 12.32
C THR A 228 7.34 8.46 11.75
N GLY A 229 8.09 8.55 10.63
CA GLY A 229 8.77 7.40 10.04
C GLY A 229 9.80 6.76 10.97
N PHE A 230 10.70 7.57 11.52
CA PHE A 230 11.68 7.10 12.50
C PHE A 230 11.04 6.61 13.80
N SER A 231 10.00 7.29 14.28
CA SER A 231 9.22 6.84 15.44
C SER A 231 8.62 5.45 15.21
N LEU A 232 8.04 5.20 14.03
CA LEU A 232 7.49 3.89 13.71
C LEU A 232 8.55 2.81 13.55
N ILE A 233 9.72 3.11 12.97
CA ILE A 233 10.79 2.12 12.78
C ILE A 233 11.40 1.71 14.12
N TYR A 234 11.74 2.68 14.98
CA TYR A 234 12.55 2.41 16.18
C TYR A 234 11.75 2.31 17.48
N PHE A 235 10.62 3.00 17.58
CA PHE A 235 9.87 3.14 18.84
C PHE A 235 8.52 2.44 18.85
N SER A 236 8.03 1.90 17.73
CA SER A 236 6.73 1.20 17.72
C SER A 236 6.74 -0.08 18.56
N SER A 237 7.78 -0.93 18.45
CA SER A 237 7.85 -2.16 19.27
C SER A 237 7.98 -1.85 20.78
N PRO A 238 8.91 -0.96 21.22
CA PRO A 238 8.95 -0.54 22.62
C PRO A 238 7.63 0.05 23.13
N PHE A 239 6.96 0.87 22.31
CA PHE A 239 5.67 1.45 22.66
C PHE A 239 4.59 0.39 22.91
N PHE A 240 4.43 -0.58 22.01
CA PHE A 240 3.47 -1.68 22.21
C PHE A 240 3.85 -2.57 23.40
N TYR A 241 5.15 -2.81 23.63
CA TYR A 241 5.59 -3.53 24.81
C TYR A 241 5.22 -2.80 26.11
N SER A 242 5.42 -1.47 26.19
CA SER A 242 4.98 -0.69 27.35
C SER A 242 3.46 -0.72 27.55
N LEU A 243 2.68 -0.70 26.46
CA LEU A 243 1.22 -0.86 26.56
C LEU A 243 0.81 -2.24 27.09
N TYR A 244 1.53 -3.30 26.72
CA TYR A 244 1.34 -4.63 27.29
C TYR A 244 1.64 -4.65 28.79
N GLU A 245 2.79 -4.12 29.22
CA GLU A 245 3.17 -4.05 30.64
C GLU A 245 2.15 -3.27 31.49
N LEU A 246 1.59 -2.18 30.94
CA LEU A 246 0.60 -1.35 31.64
C LEU A 246 -0.81 -1.96 31.67
N SER A 247 -1.24 -2.62 30.59
CA SER A 247 -2.64 -3.06 30.43
C SER A 247 -2.86 -4.56 30.63
N GLY A 248 -1.81 -5.37 30.52
CA GLY A 248 -1.90 -6.84 30.49
C GLY A 248 -2.53 -7.43 29.22
N ILE A 249 -2.87 -6.61 28.21
CA ILE A 249 -3.57 -7.08 27.01
C ILE A 249 -2.60 -7.80 26.07
N SER A 250 -2.80 -9.11 25.86
CA SER A 250 -1.93 -9.97 25.05
C SER A 250 -1.73 -9.49 23.61
N LEU A 251 -2.75 -8.85 23.01
CA LEU A 251 -2.68 -8.31 21.65
C LEU A 251 -1.44 -7.43 21.43
N PHE A 252 -1.08 -6.59 22.41
CA PHE A 252 0.09 -5.71 22.27
C PHE A 252 1.42 -6.48 22.23
N ARG A 253 1.53 -7.56 23.02
CA ARG A 253 2.68 -8.46 22.96
C ARG A 253 2.74 -9.19 21.61
N ASP A 254 1.60 -9.61 21.10
CA ASP A 254 1.53 -10.32 19.82
C ASP A 254 1.93 -9.39 18.65
N ILE A 255 1.56 -8.10 18.69
CA ILE A 255 2.06 -7.08 17.74
C ILE A 255 3.59 -6.99 17.80
N VAL A 256 4.19 -6.96 19.00
CA VAL A 256 5.66 -6.87 19.16
C VAL A 256 6.37 -8.06 18.51
N SER A 257 5.78 -9.26 18.59
CA SER A 257 6.39 -10.47 18.01
C SER A 257 6.52 -10.43 16.49
N ASN A 258 5.67 -9.67 15.79
CA ASN A 258 5.70 -9.52 14.34
C ASN A 258 5.33 -8.10 13.89
N ASN A 259 6.09 -7.10 14.34
CA ASN A 259 5.78 -5.69 14.11
C ASN A 259 6.17 -5.16 12.71
N TYR A 260 6.09 -5.99 11.67
CA TYR A 260 6.52 -5.58 10.33
C TYR A 260 5.62 -4.47 9.76
N LEU A 261 4.31 -4.47 10.06
CA LEU A 261 3.39 -3.52 9.44
C LEU A 261 3.70 -2.06 9.78
N PHE A 262 3.96 -1.78 11.07
CA PHE A 262 4.30 -0.43 11.52
C PHE A 262 5.72 -0.04 11.09
N ILE A 263 6.70 -0.93 11.21
CA ILE A 263 8.08 -0.65 10.77
C ILE A 263 8.10 -0.31 9.27
N ARG A 264 7.45 -1.13 8.43
CA ARG A 264 7.34 -0.90 6.98
C ARG A 264 6.54 0.35 6.64
N LEU A 265 5.54 0.72 7.44
CA LEU A 265 4.85 2.01 7.30
C LEU A 265 5.80 3.17 7.57
N GLY A 266 6.68 3.02 8.56
CA GLY A 266 7.76 3.97 8.82
C GLY A 266 8.69 4.12 7.62
N ASP A 267 9.14 3.00 7.03
CA ASP A 267 9.95 3.01 5.80
C ASP A 267 9.27 3.78 4.67
N VAL A 268 7.96 3.58 4.48
CA VAL A 268 7.18 4.29 3.46
C VAL A 268 7.23 5.79 3.69
N LEU A 269 7.08 6.26 4.93
CA LEU A 269 7.16 7.69 5.25
C LEU A 269 8.55 8.27 5.00
N ILE A 270 9.61 7.52 5.30
CA ILE A 270 10.99 7.92 4.97
C ILE A 270 11.16 8.05 3.45
N VAL A 271 10.67 7.07 2.67
CA VAL A 271 10.69 7.15 1.19
C VAL A 271 9.94 8.39 0.70
N PHE A 272 8.75 8.67 1.22
CA PHE A 272 8.01 9.90 0.90
C PHE A 272 8.83 11.16 1.21
N ALA A 273 9.48 11.23 2.37
CA ALA A 273 10.33 12.36 2.75
C ALA A 273 11.51 12.56 1.79
N VAL A 274 12.23 11.47 1.45
CA VAL A 274 13.37 11.50 0.52
C VAL A 274 12.92 12.03 -0.85
N PHE A 275 11.85 11.50 -1.43
CA PHE A 275 11.37 11.96 -2.74
C PHE A 275 10.82 13.38 -2.71
N MET A 276 10.22 13.82 -1.58
CA MET A 276 9.83 15.22 -1.39
C MET A 276 11.04 16.16 -1.27
N LEU A 277 12.15 15.72 -0.67
CA LEU A 277 13.40 16.49 -0.57
C LEU A 277 14.01 16.71 -1.97
N ILE A 278 14.15 15.66 -2.77
CA ILE A 278 14.73 15.74 -4.12
C ILE A 278 13.76 16.27 -5.19
N ARG A 279 12.53 16.66 -4.82
CA ARG A 279 11.48 17.06 -5.78
C ARG A 279 11.90 18.15 -6.77
N LYS A 280 12.78 19.08 -6.37
CA LYS A 280 13.25 20.17 -7.25
C LYS A 280 14.13 19.64 -8.39
N MET A 281 14.88 18.56 -8.14
CA MET A 281 15.68 17.90 -9.17
C MET A 281 14.80 17.13 -10.16
N LEU A 282 13.66 16.60 -9.69
CA LEU A 282 12.68 15.86 -10.51
C LEU A 282 11.81 16.76 -11.40
N THR A 283 11.88 18.09 -11.21
CA THR A 283 11.11 19.08 -11.97
C THR A 283 11.92 19.79 -13.05
N GLN A 284 13.18 19.40 -13.28
CA GLN A 284 13.96 20.01 -14.36
C GLN A 284 13.31 19.68 -15.71
N PRO A 285 13.02 20.68 -16.56
CA PRO A 285 12.70 20.41 -17.94
C PRO A 285 13.91 19.69 -18.54
N THR A 286 13.68 18.50 -19.09
CA THR A 286 14.67 17.84 -19.93
C THR A 286 15.12 18.82 -21.02
N LEU A 287 16.44 18.94 -21.18
CA LEU A 287 17.13 19.73 -22.22
C LEU A 287 16.42 19.66 -23.59
#